data_AF-A0A3M8EI60-F1
#
_entry.id   AF-A0A3M8EI60-F1
#
_cell.length_a   1.000
_cell.length_b   1.000
_cell.length_c   1.000
_cell.angle_alpha   90.00
_cell.angle_beta   90.00
_cell.angle_gamma   90.00
#
_symmetry.space_group_name_H-M   'P 1'
#
loop_
_entity.id
_entity.type
_entity.pdbx_description
1 polymer ?
#
loop_
_entity_poly.entity_id
_entity_poly.type
_entity_poly.pdbx_seq_one_letter_code
_entity_poly.pdbx_strand_id
1 'polypeptide(L)'
;MSEIFDRISYLIEKEAGGTADKFGKMIGFSGQAVRYVSDLRRNKPKYDMLVAILQTFVWVNPDWLLLGKEPIQRVEGNETSVAPEWLLKRVEELAIENNELKKEVVRLKESKKNRTYPIASEPEP
;
A
#
# COMPACT_ATOMS: atom_id res chain seq x y z
N MET A 1 -19.74 -7.95 -10.81
CA MET A 1 -19.30 -7.76 -9.41
C MET A 1 -20.52 -7.55 -8.53
N SER A 2 -21.21 -8.62 -8.16
CA SER A 2 -22.47 -8.50 -7.40
C SER A 2 -22.22 -8.57 -5.90
N GLU A 3 -21.30 -9.44 -5.49
CA GLU A 3 -21.02 -9.70 -4.07
C GLU A 3 -19.77 -8.98 -3.59
N ILE A 4 -19.69 -8.77 -2.27
CA ILE A 4 -18.53 -8.12 -1.63
C ILE A 4 -17.22 -8.87 -1.90
N PHE A 5 -17.30 -10.20 -2.08
CA PHE A 5 -16.16 -11.04 -2.44
C PHE A 5 -15.58 -10.65 -3.81
N ASP A 6 -16.44 -10.40 -4.80
CA ASP A 6 -16.01 -9.99 -6.14
C ASP A 6 -15.29 -8.64 -6.10
N ARG A 7 -15.79 -7.72 -5.27
CA ARG A 7 -15.22 -6.37 -5.11
C ARG A 7 -13.88 -6.42 -4.38
N ILE A 8 -13.73 -7.28 -3.37
CA ILE A 8 -12.44 -7.52 -2.72
C ILE A 8 -11.46 -8.19 -3.70
N SER A 9 -11.88 -9.19 -4.48
CA SER A 9 -11.06 -9.79 -5.54
C SER A 9 -10.60 -8.77 -6.58
N TYR A 10 -11.48 -7.84 -6.98
CA TYR A 10 -11.09 -6.73 -7.86
C TYR A 10 -9.99 -5.86 -7.26
N LEU A 11 -10.09 -5.51 -5.97
CA LEU A 11 -9.04 -4.73 -5.30
C LEU A 11 -7.73 -5.50 -5.18
N ILE A 12 -7.78 -6.82 -4.93
CA ILE A 12 -6.58 -7.67 -4.91
C ILE A 12 -5.90 -7.68 -6.28
N GLU A 13 -6.68 -7.78 -7.36
CA GLU A 13 -6.15 -7.72 -8.72
C GLU A 13 -5.48 -6.36 -8.99
N LYS A 14 -6.21 -5.28 -8.74
CA LYS A 14 -5.78 -3.91 -9.04
C LYS A 14 -4.56 -3.46 -8.23
N GLU A 15 -4.54 -3.75 -6.93
CA GLU A 15 -3.56 -3.18 -6.00
C GLU A 15 -2.38 -4.13 -5.73
N ALA A 16 -2.58 -5.44 -5.91
CA ALA A 16 -1.61 -6.46 -5.54
C ALA A 16 -1.28 -7.48 -6.66
N GLY A 17 -1.80 -7.28 -7.88
CA GLY A 17 -1.58 -8.18 -9.01
C GLY A 17 -2.07 -9.59 -8.73
N GLY A 18 -3.27 -9.70 -8.14
CA GLY A 18 -3.93 -10.98 -7.87
C GLY A 18 -3.38 -11.75 -6.66
N THR A 19 -2.38 -11.19 -5.96
CA THR A 19 -1.69 -11.92 -4.88
C THR A 19 -2.28 -11.59 -3.50
N ALA A 20 -3.02 -12.53 -2.91
CA ALA A 20 -3.61 -12.38 -1.58
C ALA A 20 -2.57 -12.07 -0.47
N ASP A 21 -1.35 -12.62 -0.54
CA ASP A 21 -0.29 -12.32 0.43
C ASP A 21 0.20 -10.89 0.36
N LYS A 22 0.36 -10.33 -0.85
CA LYS A 22 0.76 -8.94 -1.04
C LYS A 22 -0.34 -8.00 -0.55
N PHE A 23 -1.58 -8.30 -0.94
CA PHE A 23 -2.75 -7.52 -0.50
C PHE A 23 -2.89 -7.54 1.02
N GLY A 24 -2.76 -8.72 1.65
CA GLY A 24 -2.79 -8.87 3.10
C GLY A 24 -1.75 -7.99 3.80
N LYS A 25 -0.51 -7.97 3.32
CA LYS A 25 0.54 -7.09 3.86
C LYS A 25 0.18 -5.61 3.78
N MET A 26 -0.51 -5.17 2.72
CA MET A 26 -0.93 -3.78 2.55
C MET A 26 -2.02 -3.35 3.53
N ILE A 27 -2.96 -4.25 3.85
CA ILE A 27 -4.09 -3.97 4.76
C ILE A 27 -3.86 -4.47 6.20
N GLY A 28 -2.71 -5.08 6.51
CA GLY A 28 -2.37 -5.59 7.84
C GLY A 28 -3.02 -6.95 8.20
N PHE A 29 -3.37 -7.78 7.21
CA PHE A 29 -3.95 -9.12 7.40
C PHE A 29 -3.05 -10.23 6.81
N SER A 30 -3.23 -11.47 7.25
CA SER A 30 -2.56 -12.61 6.61
C SER A 30 -3.17 -12.90 5.23
N GLY A 31 -2.35 -13.34 4.27
CA GLY A 31 -2.85 -13.70 2.94
C GLY A 31 -3.85 -14.85 2.96
N GLN A 32 -3.76 -15.76 3.94
CA GLN A 32 -4.75 -16.81 4.17
C GLN A 32 -6.12 -16.23 4.56
N ALA A 33 -6.16 -15.22 5.44
CA ALA A 33 -7.42 -14.56 5.81
C ALA A 33 -8.06 -13.85 4.60
N VAL A 34 -7.24 -13.19 3.77
CA VAL A 34 -7.67 -12.55 2.52
C VAL A 34 -8.22 -13.59 1.54
N ARG A 35 -7.52 -14.71 1.34
CA ARG A 35 -7.91 -15.79 0.41
C ARG A 35 -9.20 -16.49 0.85
N TYR A 36 -9.44 -16.64 2.15
CA TYR A 36 -10.69 -17.20 2.68
C TYR A 36 -11.91 -16.33 2.41
N VAL A 37 -11.72 -15.02 2.26
CA VAL A 37 -12.78 -14.08 1.91
C VAL A 37 -12.95 -13.97 0.40
N SER A 38 -11.87 -13.76 -0.34
CA SER A 38 -11.88 -13.46 -1.78
C SER A 38 -12.09 -14.71 -2.65
N ASP A 39 -11.03 -15.50 -2.84
CA ASP A 39 -11.03 -16.62 -3.78
C ASP A 39 -11.90 -17.78 -3.29
N LEU A 40 -11.71 -18.17 -2.03
CA LEU A 40 -12.35 -19.37 -1.48
C LEU A 40 -13.75 -19.11 -0.94
N ARG A 41 -14.11 -17.84 -0.71
CA ARG A 41 -15.43 -17.38 -0.21
C ARG A 41 -15.97 -18.17 0.99
N ARG A 42 -15.06 -18.71 1.81
CA ARG A 42 -15.40 -19.49 3.01
C ARG A 42 -15.85 -18.60 4.15
N ASN A 43 -15.32 -17.38 4.21
CA ASN A 43 -15.58 -16.42 5.27
C ASN A 43 -16.15 -15.12 4.70
N LYS A 44 -17.12 -14.52 5.39
CA LYS A 44 -17.49 -13.12 5.16
C LYS A 44 -16.34 -12.20 5.61
N PRO A 45 -16.09 -11.08 4.91
CA PRO A 45 -15.17 -10.07 5.43
C PRO A 45 -15.71 -9.53 6.75
N LYS A 46 -14.88 -9.56 7.79
CA LYS A 46 -15.23 -8.94 9.08
C LYS A 46 -15.09 -7.43 8.99
N TYR A 47 -15.75 -6.72 9.90
CA TYR A 47 -15.72 -5.27 9.98
C TYR A 47 -14.28 -4.70 9.92
N ASP A 48 -13.36 -5.24 10.72
CA ASP A 48 -11.97 -4.77 10.77
C ASP A 48 -11.26 -4.84 9.42
N MET A 49 -11.52 -5.88 8.62
CA MET A 49 -10.95 -6.01 7.28
C MET A 49 -11.52 -4.97 6.33
N LEU A 50 -12.82 -4.66 6.42
CA LEU A 50 -13.46 -3.63 5.60
C LEU A 50 -12.92 -2.24 5.94
N VAL A 51 -12.75 -1.95 7.24
CA VAL A 51 -12.14 -0.72 7.72
C VAL A 51 -10.70 -0.59 7.22
N ALA A 52 -9.90 -1.66 7.37
CA ALA A 52 -8.52 -1.66 6.90
C ALA A 52 -8.41 -1.42 5.39
N ILE A 53 -9.28 -2.05 4.58
CA ILE A 53 -9.35 -1.81 3.13
C ILE A 53 -9.65 -0.33 2.84
N LEU A 54 -10.64 0.27 3.50
CA LEU A 54 -11.03 1.67 3.26
C LEU A 54 -10.02 2.69 3.77
N GLN A 55 -9.24 2.34 4.79
CA GLN A 55 -8.12 3.15 5.27
C GLN A 55 -6.90 3.03 4.35
N THR A 56 -6.58 1.83 3.85
CA THR A 56 -5.45 1.63 2.93
C THR A 56 -5.75 2.23 1.54
N PHE A 57 -6.95 2.04 1.03
CA PHE A 57 -7.35 2.47 -0.32
C PHE A 57 -8.37 3.60 -0.27
N VAL A 58 -7.92 4.79 0.14
CA VAL A 58 -8.79 5.96 0.36
C VAL A 58 -9.58 6.39 -0.87
N TRP A 59 -9.14 6.02 -2.07
CA TRP A 59 -9.82 6.30 -3.33
C TRP A 59 -11.12 5.48 -3.50
N VAL A 60 -11.25 4.36 -2.79
CA VAL A 60 -12.41 3.46 -2.88
C VAL A 60 -13.63 4.10 -2.23
N ASN A 61 -14.74 4.08 -2.95
CA ASN A 61 -16.05 4.47 -2.44
C ASN A 61 -16.58 3.39 -1.45
N PRO A 62 -16.88 3.75 -0.19
CA PRO A 62 -17.47 2.82 0.77
C PRO A 62 -18.79 2.20 0.31
N ASP A 63 -19.66 2.98 -0.36
CA ASP A 63 -20.94 2.48 -0.87
C ASP A 63 -20.75 1.45 -1.97
N TRP A 64 -19.71 1.61 -2.79
CA TRP A 64 -19.35 0.61 -3.77
C TRP A 64 -18.88 -0.68 -3.09
N LEU A 65 -17.91 -0.58 -2.17
CA LEU A 65 -17.37 -1.76 -1.49
C LEU A 65 -18.46 -2.52 -0.71
N LEU A 66 -19.25 -1.81 0.09
CA LEU A 66 -20.20 -2.39 1.02
C LEU A 66 -21.51 -2.78 0.34
N LEU A 67 -22.07 -1.89 -0.47
CA LEU A 67 -23.42 -2.01 -1.03
C LEU A 67 -23.43 -2.38 -2.51
N GLY A 68 -22.29 -2.37 -3.19
CA GLY A 68 -22.20 -2.62 -4.63
C GLY A 68 -22.75 -1.47 -5.49
N LYS A 69 -22.88 -0.27 -4.92
CA LYS A 69 -23.38 0.91 -5.65
C LYS A 69 -22.24 1.63 -6.36
N GLU A 70 -22.40 1.92 -7.64
CA GLU A 70 -21.47 2.78 -8.36
C GLU A 70 -21.49 4.22 -7.80
N PRO A 71 -20.40 5.00 -7.95
CA PRO A 71 -19.15 4.66 -8.64
C PRO A 71 -18.11 3.97 -7.73
N ILE A 72 -17.21 3.19 -8.33
CA ILE A 72 -16.07 2.55 -7.64
C ILE A 72 -15.19 3.55 -6.89
N GLN A 73 -14.89 4.67 -7.54
CA GLN A 73 -14.05 5.72 -6.99
C GLN A 73 -14.91 6.75 -6.26
N ARG A 74 -14.38 7.36 -5.21
CA ARG A 74 -15.03 8.52 -4.61
C ARG A 74 -15.13 9.62 -5.66
N VAL A 75 -16.33 10.14 -5.88
CA VAL A 75 -16.50 11.35 -6.70
C VAL A 75 -15.97 12.50 -5.85
N GLU A 76 -15.06 13.30 -6.40
CA GLU A 76 -14.60 14.54 -5.78
C GLU A 76 -15.76 15.55 -5.79
N GLY A 77 -16.69 15.38 -4.85
CA GLY A 77 -17.77 16.29 -4.56
C GLY A 77 -17.25 17.40 -3.65
N ASN A 78 -17.50 18.63 -4.07
CA ASN A 78 -17.05 19.91 -3.55
C ASN A 78 -17.55 20.21 -2.10
N GLU A 79 -17.11 19.42 -1.12
CA GLU A 79 -17.26 19.74 0.30
C GLU A 79 -15.87 19.93 0.89
N THR A 80 -15.69 20.99 1.66
CA THR A 80 -14.46 21.36 2.41
C THR A 80 -13.90 20.17 3.19
N SER A 81 -13.14 19.31 2.53
CA SER A 81 -12.70 18.03 3.07
C SER A 81 -11.27 18.20 3.55
N VAL A 82 -11.14 18.68 4.79
CA VAL A 82 -9.88 18.55 5.52
C VAL A 82 -9.55 17.06 5.50
N ALA A 83 -8.42 16.69 4.89
CA ALA A 83 -7.96 15.32 4.85
C ALA A 83 -8.04 14.73 6.28
N PRO A 84 -8.56 13.50 6.47
CA PRO A 84 -8.67 12.92 7.79
C PRO A 84 -7.36 13.02 8.56
N GLU A 85 -7.41 13.36 9.84
CA GLU A 85 -6.21 13.61 10.66
C GLU A 85 -5.21 12.46 10.61
N TRP A 86 -5.69 11.22 10.57
CA TRP A 86 -4.85 10.03 10.44
C TRP A 86 -4.08 9.98 9.10
N LEU A 87 -4.67 10.49 8.01
CA LEU A 87 -4.03 10.55 6.70
C LEU A 87 -2.94 11.63 6.70
N LEU A 88 -3.22 12.80 7.29
CA LEU A 88 -2.23 13.87 7.47
C LEU A 88 -1.03 13.37 8.28
N LYS A 89 -1.28 12.71 9.41
CA LYS A 89 -0.25 12.09 10.24
C LYS A 89 0.58 11.07 9.46
N ARG A 90 -0.09 10.21 8.68
CA ARG A 90 0.62 9.20 7.89
C ARG A 90 1.48 9.81 6.79
N VAL A 91 1.02 10.88 6.15
CA VAL A 91 1.79 11.63 5.15
C VAL A 91 3.03 12.25 5.78
N GLU A 92 2.92 12.79 6.99
CA GLU A 92 4.06 13.34 7.74
C GLU A 92 5.09 12.25 8.09
N GLU A 93 4.65 11.12 8.64
CA GLU A 93 5.52 9.96 8.93
C GLU A 93 6.28 9.48 7.68
N LEU A 94 5.57 9.34 6.56
CA LEU A 94 6.16 8.90 5.28
C LEU A 94 7.12 9.95 4.70
N ALA A 95 6.87 11.24 4.92
CA ALA A 95 7.76 12.31 4.48
C ALA A 95 9.09 12.28 5.26
N ILE A 96 9.02 12.03 6.56
CA ILE A 96 10.19 11.86 7.43
C ILE A 96 11.00 10.63 6.98
N GLU A 97 10.35 9.48 6.84
CA GLU A 97 11.01 8.23 6.43
C GLU A 97 11.69 8.37 5.05
N ASN A 98 11.01 9.00 4.09
CA ASN A 98 11.59 9.26 2.76
C ASN A 98 12.84 10.15 2.82
N ASN A 99 12.86 11.14 3.71
CA ASN A 99 14.03 12.01 3.86
C ASN A 99 15.23 11.24 4.43
N GLU A 100 15.01 10.40 5.44
CA GLU A 100 16.06 9.56 6.03
C GLU A 100 16.59 8.53 5.04
N LEU A 101 15.70 7.86 4.29
CA LEU A 101 16.10 6.94 3.22
C LEU A 101 16.92 7.64 2.13
N LYS A 102 16.55 8.87 1.75
CA LYS A 102 17.34 9.67 0.79
C LYS A 102 18.75 9.98 1.30
N LYS A 103 18.90 10.35 2.58
CA LYS A 103 20.21 10.58 3.21
C LYS A 103 21.06 9.32 3.22
N GLU A 104 20.48 8.18 3.60
CA GLU A 104 21.20 6.90 3.65
C GLU A 104 21.66 6.45 2.25
N VAL A 105 20.81 6.64 1.23
CA VAL A 105 21.19 6.36 -0.18
C VAL A 105 22.39 7.20 -0.62
N VAL A 106 22.49 8.47 -0.20
CA VAL A 106 23.65 9.32 -0.50
C VAL A 106 24.91 8.77 0.17
N ARG A 107 24.85 8.48 1.49
CA ARG A 107 25.99 7.92 2.25
C ARG A 107 26.49 6.59 1.67
N LEU A 108 25.57 5.72 1.27
CA LEU A 108 25.91 4.43 0.65
C LEU A 108 26.54 4.61 -0.73
N LYS A 109 26.13 5.62 -1.51
CA LYS A 109 26.77 5.94 -2.80
C LYS A 109 28.18 6.49 -2.62
N GLU A 110 28.38 7.37 -1.66
CA GLU A 110 29.69 7.95 -1.33
C GLU A 110 30.66 6.89 -0.79
N SER A 111 30.22 6.04 0.13
CA SER A 111 31.04 4.95 0.66
C SER A 111 31.39 3.91 -0.40
N LYS A 112 30.47 3.58 -1.32
CA LYS A 112 30.78 2.73 -2.48
C LYS A 112 31.79 3.38 -3.42
N LYS A 113 31.64 4.68 -3.73
CA LYS A 113 32.58 5.43 -4.58
C LYS A 113 34.00 5.48 -3.97
N ASN A 114 34.09 5.67 -2.66
CA ASN A 114 35.38 5.70 -1.96
C ASN A 114 36.04 4.32 -1.84
N ARG A 115 35.29 3.23 -2.01
CA ARG A 115 35.84 1.86 -2.06
C ARG A 115 36.33 1.45 -3.45
N THR A 116 35.99 2.17 -4.53
CA THR A 116 36.27 1.73 -5.90
C THR A 116 37.57 2.24 -6.55
N TYR A 117 38.29 3.27 -6.06
CA TYR A 117 39.64 3.63 -6.59
C TYR A 117 40.53 4.46 -5.60
N PRO A 118 41.89 4.34 -5.64
CA PRO A 118 42.74 3.31 -6.29
C PRO A 118 43.66 2.55 -5.30
N ILE A 119 43.92 1.27 -5.63
CA ILE A 119 45.13 0.56 -5.21
C ILE A 119 46.30 1.34 -5.84
N ALA A 120 47.17 1.89 -4.99
CA ALA A 120 48.33 2.66 -5.42
C ALA A 120 49.15 1.83 -6.43
N SER A 121 49.48 2.46 -7.56
CA SER A 121 50.41 1.94 -8.55
C SER A 121 51.72 1.57 -7.87
N GLU A 122 52.05 0.28 -7.91
CA GLU A 122 53.32 -0.29 -7.49
C GLU A 122 54.45 0.38 -8.29
N PRO A 123 55.55 0.84 -7.65
CA PRO A 123 56.63 1.49 -8.37
C PRO A 123 57.29 0.49 -9.32
N GLU A 124 57.36 0.82 -10.61
CA GLU A 124 58.05 0.00 -11.62
C GLU A 124 59.56 -0.13 -11.30
N PRO A 125 60.16 -1.31 -11.58
CA PRO A 125 61.55 -1.64 -11.25
C PRO A 125 62.60 -0.90 -12.09
#